data_AF-A0A3D3TGK6-F1
#
_entry.id   AF-A0A3D3TGK6-F1
#
_cell.length_a   1.000
_cell.length_b   1.000
_cell.length_c   1.000
_cell.angle_alpha   90.00
_cell.angle_beta   90.00
_cell.angle_gamma   90.00
#
_symmetry.space_group_name_H-M   'P 1'
#
loop_
_entity.id
_entity.type
_entity.pdbx_description
1 polymer ?
#
loop_
_entity_poly.entity_id
_entity_poly.type
_entity_poly.pdbx_seq_one_letter_code
_entity_poly.pdbx_strand_id
1 'polypeptide(L)'
;DIDSKDISEEEKLEKTLEHNVEIFSNLGLQVTYKSPEYVWGSCYADKKNEAVINYNGDVYKCTARDFKKENRVGYLSEKGEIVWDEAKMKERCNIRFTKPICQSCRIAPLCGGACSQNHLESMKYNNCALKVDEKGKDKIVLDRFYNFFVR
;
A
#
# COMPACT_ATOMS: atom_id res chain seq x y z
N ASP A 1 -5.51 -3.47 44.30
CA ASP A 1 -4.37 -3.81 43.43
C ASP A 1 -4.86 -4.11 42.03
N ILE A 2 -4.63 -3.17 41.14
CA ILE A 2 -5.23 -3.09 39.81
C ILE A 2 -4.47 -4.03 38.88
N ASP A 3 -5.11 -5.17 38.61
CA ASP A 3 -5.23 -5.82 37.30
C ASP A 3 -4.15 -5.42 36.27
N SER A 4 -2.97 -6.04 36.39
CA SER A 4 -1.95 -6.03 35.35
C SER A 4 -2.45 -6.87 34.17
N LYS A 5 -3.29 -6.28 33.32
CA LYS A 5 -3.69 -6.88 32.05
C LYS A 5 -2.43 -7.17 31.24
N ASP A 6 -2.16 -8.44 30.99
CA ASP A 6 -1.16 -8.87 30.02
C ASP A 6 -1.59 -8.35 28.64
N ILE A 7 -0.92 -7.29 28.24
CA ILE A 7 -1.13 -6.62 26.96
C ILE A 7 -0.54 -7.53 25.88
N SER A 8 -1.23 -7.68 24.74
CA SER A 8 -0.74 -8.50 23.63
C SER A 8 0.59 -7.96 23.07
N GLU A 9 1.41 -8.82 22.46
CA GLU A 9 2.67 -8.40 21.83
C GLU A 9 2.46 -7.35 20.73
N GLU A 10 1.33 -7.42 20.01
CA GLU A 10 0.95 -6.44 18.99
C GLU A 10 0.68 -5.05 19.59
N GLU A 11 -0.04 -4.99 20.70
CA GLU A 11 -0.30 -3.74 21.43
C GLU A 11 0.98 -3.17 22.07
N LYS A 12 1.89 -4.02 22.57
CA LYS A 12 3.20 -3.56 23.07
C LYS A 12 4.02 -2.90 21.95
N LEU A 13 4.04 -3.53 20.77
CA LEU A 13 4.71 -2.98 19.60
C LEU A 13 4.09 -1.65 19.17
N GLU A 14 2.75 -1.57 19.14
CA GLU A 14 2.04 -0.35 18.76
C GLU A 14 2.39 0.82 19.69
N LYS A 15 2.34 0.61 21.01
CA LYS A 15 2.74 1.63 22.00
C LYS A 15 4.19 2.06 21.86
N THR A 16 5.08 1.11 21.58
CA THR A 16 6.51 1.41 21.38
C THR A 16 6.72 2.29 20.14
N LEU A 17 6.00 2.00 19.05
CA LEU A 17 6.04 2.82 17.84
C LEU A 17 5.50 4.23 18.08
N GLU A 18 4.38 4.36 18.78
CA GLU A 18 3.78 5.65 19.13
C GLU A 18 4.75 6.50 19.98
N HIS A 19 5.37 5.90 20.98
CA HIS A 19 6.36 6.56 21.82
C HIS A 19 7.57 7.06 21.01
N ASN A 20 8.10 6.25 20.10
CA ASN A 20 9.23 6.65 19.26
C ASN A 20 8.87 7.77 18.29
N VAL A 21 7.65 7.75 17.74
CA VAL A 21 7.13 8.83 16.89
C VAL A 21 7.09 10.15 17.66
N GLU A 22 6.64 10.14 18.92
CA GLU A 22 6.62 11.31 19.78
C GLU A 22 8.03 11.84 20.07
N ILE A 23 8.99 10.96 20.37
CA ILE A 23 10.40 11.37 20.56
C ILE A 23 10.92 12.10 19.33
N PHE A 24 10.79 11.51 18.14
CA PHE A 24 11.28 12.12 16.91
C PHE A 24 10.57 13.45 16.60
N SER A 25 9.26 13.52 16.83
CA SER A 25 8.50 14.76 16.66
C SER A 25 8.97 15.86 17.62
N ASN A 26 9.23 15.53 18.89
CA ASN A 26 9.73 16.47 19.91
C ASN A 26 11.16 16.96 19.62
N LEU A 27 11.93 16.19 18.86
CA LEU A 27 13.24 16.61 18.33
C LEU A 27 13.12 17.55 17.10
N GLY A 28 11.90 17.88 16.67
CA GLY A 28 11.63 18.75 15.52
C GLY A 28 11.76 18.05 14.17
N LEU A 29 11.83 16.72 14.14
CA LEU A 29 11.82 15.96 12.88
C LEU A 29 10.39 15.87 12.34
N GLN A 30 10.25 15.93 11.01
CA GLN A 30 8.98 15.60 10.37
C GLN A 30 8.76 14.09 10.42
N VAL A 31 7.72 13.67 11.14
CA VAL A 31 7.37 12.26 11.31
C VAL A 31 5.97 12.01 10.77
N THR A 32 5.86 11.12 9.81
CA THR A 32 4.57 10.65 9.30
C THR A 32 4.30 9.27 9.88
N TYR A 33 3.18 9.09 10.58
CA TYR A 33 2.81 7.82 11.19
C TYR A 33 1.46 7.33 10.66
N LYS A 34 1.39 6.08 10.17
CA LYS A 34 0.15 5.43 9.69
C LYS A 34 -0.67 6.26 8.68
N SER A 35 -0.03 7.13 7.89
CA SER A 35 -0.70 7.91 6.85
C SER A 35 -0.27 7.45 5.47
N PRO A 36 -0.85 6.36 4.93
CA PRO A 36 -0.52 5.96 3.59
C PRO A 36 -1.15 6.93 2.57
N GLU A 37 -0.30 7.53 1.73
CA GLU A 37 -0.69 8.50 0.72
C GLU A 37 -0.96 7.84 -0.64
N TYR A 38 -1.99 7.01 -0.75
CA TYR A 38 -2.27 6.33 -2.02
C TYR A 38 -2.82 7.22 -3.13
N VAL A 39 -3.28 8.43 -2.81
CA VAL A 39 -3.87 9.38 -3.77
C VAL A 39 -2.81 10.32 -4.33
N TRP A 40 -2.17 11.12 -3.46
CA TRP A 40 -1.18 12.11 -3.87
C TRP A 40 0.22 11.51 -4.06
N GLY A 41 0.61 10.59 -3.17
CA GLY A 41 1.90 9.92 -3.14
C GLY A 41 1.84 8.46 -3.60
N SER A 42 1.12 8.18 -4.70
CA SER A 42 0.92 6.79 -5.16
C SER A 42 2.24 6.02 -5.30
N CYS A 43 2.20 4.71 -5.03
CA CYS A 43 3.37 3.85 -5.10
C CYS A 43 4.07 3.99 -6.47
N TYR A 44 5.41 3.95 -6.47
CA TYR A 44 6.21 3.97 -7.70
C TYR A 44 5.75 2.89 -8.69
N ALA A 45 5.36 1.72 -8.18
CA ALA A 45 4.89 0.56 -8.93
C ALA A 45 3.58 0.81 -9.71
N ASP A 46 2.86 1.89 -9.40
CA ASP A 46 1.61 2.26 -10.07
C ASP A 46 1.79 3.35 -11.11
N LYS A 47 2.99 3.92 -11.22
CA LYS A 47 3.33 4.85 -12.30
C LYS A 47 3.46 4.04 -13.59
N LYS A 48 2.74 4.47 -14.64
CA LYS A 48 2.66 3.75 -15.93
C LYS A 48 4.04 3.42 -16.52
N ASN A 49 4.98 4.36 -16.44
CA ASN A 49 6.29 4.26 -17.10
C ASN A 49 7.43 3.86 -16.14
N GLU A 50 7.12 3.54 -14.88
CA GLU A 50 8.15 3.02 -13.97
C GLU A 50 8.44 1.55 -14.30
N ALA A 51 9.69 1.12 -14.15
CA ALA A 51 10.13 -0.23 -14.46
C ALA A 51 11.20 -0.71 -13.48
N VAL A 52 11.01 -1.92 -12.95
CA VAL A 52 12.04 -2.66 -12.23
C VAL A 52 12.65 -3.66 -13.21
N ILE A 53 13.89 -3.42 -13.63
CA ILE A 53 14.59 -4.24 -14.61
C ILE A 53 15.53 -5.19 -13.87
N ASN A 54 15.38 -6.49 -14.09
CA ASN A 54 16.26 -7.51 -13.53
C ASN A 54 17.52 -7.72 -14.39
N TYR A 55 18.55 -8.37 -13.85
CA TYR A 55 19.84 -8.58 -14.53
C TYR A 55 19.74 -9.29 -15.89
N ASN A 56 18.69 -10.10 -16.08
CA ASN A 56 18.44 -10.86 -17.30
C ASN A 56 17.55 -10.11 -18.31
N GLY A 57 17.25 -8.84 -18.06
CA GLY A 57 16.38 -8.02 -18.89
C GLY A 57 14.88 -8.22 -18.65
N ASP A 58 14.45 -9.13 -17.77
CA ASP A 58 13.04 -9.23 -17.41
C ASP A 58 12.58 -7.97 -16.67
N VAL A 59 11.35 -7.51 -16.96
CA VAL A 59 10.78 -6.30 -16.38
C VAL A 59 9.63 -6.63 -15.43
N TYR A 60 9.64 -5.99 -14.27
CA TYR A 60 8.70 -6.10 -13.17
C TYR A 60 8.18 -4.71 -12.77
N LYS A 61 7.13 -4.67 -11.95
CA LYS A 61 6.57 -3.41 -11.40
C LYS A 61 6.84 -3.20 -9.93
N CYS A 62 7.14 -4.24 -9.17
CA CYS A 62 7.16 -4.16 -7.71
C CYS A 62 8.29 -5.00 -7.15
N THR A 63 9.09 -4.41 -6.27
CA THR A 63 10.16 -5.10 -5.54
C THR A 63 9.65 -5.87 -4.31
N ALA A 64 8.39 -5.68 -3.92
CA ALA A 64 7.76 -6.38 -2.80
C ALA A 64 7.23 -7.78 -3.17
N ARG A 65 7.62 -8.32 -4.33
CA ARG A 65 7.26 -9.65 -4.83
C ARG A 65 8.49 -10.31 -5.46
N ASP A 66 8.50 -11.63 -5.48
CA ASP A 66 9.58 -12.39 -6.10
C ASP A 66 9.67 -12.12 -7.61
N PHE A 67 10.89 -12.03 -8.13
CA PHE A 67 11.21 -11.90 -9.56
C PHE A 67 11.09 -13.24 -10.29
N LYS A 68 9.94 -13.90 -10.13
CA LYS A 68 9.58 -15.12 -10.86
C LYS A 68 8.97 -14.78 -12.21
N LYS A 69 9.15 -15.66 -13.19
CA LYS A 69 8.69 -15.46 -14.57
C LYS A 69 7.18 -15.16 -14.67
N GLU A 70 6.38 -15.73 -13.77
CA GLU A 70 4.93 -15.51 -13.72
C GLU A 70 4.57 -14.04 -13.41
N ASN A 71 5.39 -13.37 -12.60
CA ASN A 71 5.21 -11.97 -12.20
C ASN A 71 5.79 -10.96 -13.20
N ARG A 72 6.50 -11.44 -14.24
CA ARG A 72 7.09 -10.60 -15.27
C ARG A 72 6.00 -9.85 -16.04
N VAL A 73 6.20 -8.56 -16.28
CA VAL A 73 5.28 -7.68 -17.03
C VAL A 73 5.91 -7.12 -18.31
N GLY A 74 7.09 -7.60 -18.69
CA GLY A 74 7.77 -7.18 -19.91
C GLY A 74 9.21 -7.69 -19.95
N TYR A 75 9.95 -7.27 -20.97
CA TYR A 75 11.38 -7.55 -21.11
C TYR A 75 12.07 -6.42 -21.86
N LEU A 76 13.37 -6.25 -21.63
CA LEU A 76 14.22 -5.34 -22.38
C LEU A 76 14.65 -6.00 -23.70
N SER A 77 14.34 -5.35 -24.82
CA SER A 77 14.76 -5.79 -26.14
C SER A 77 16.24 -5.50 -26.40
N GLU A 78 16.79 -6.12 -27.44
CA GLU A 78 18.18 -5.87 -27.90
C GLU A 78 18.42 -4.41 -28.33
N LYS A 79 17.36 -3.66 -28.63
CA LYS A 79 17.42 -2.24 -28.98
C LYS A 79 17.41 -1.32 -27.75
N GLY A 80 17.32 -1.88 -26.54
CA GLY A 80 17.20 -1.11 -25.30
C GLY A 80 15.79 -0.61 -25.00
N GLU A 81 14.78 -1.06 -25.75
CA GLU A 81 13.38 -0.71 -25.55
C GLU A 81 12.69 -1.71 -24.63
N ILE A 82 11.83 -1.23 -23.72
CA ILE A 82 11.00 -2.13 -22.90
C ILE A 82 9.80 -2.58 -23.73
N VAL A 83 9.69 -3.90 -23.92
CA VAL A 83 8.51 -4.55 -24.49
C VAL A 83 7.61 -5.00 -23.33
N TRP A 84 6.51 -4.29 -23.13
CA TRP A 84 5.55 -4.57 -22.06
C TRP A 84 4.59 -5.71 -22.43
N ASP A 85 4.17 -6.46 -21.42
CA ASP A 85 2.96 -7.28 -21.48
C ASP A 85 1.74 -6.36 -21.32
N GLU A 86 1.18 -5.95 -22.46
CA GLU A 86 0.07 -5.00 -22.52
C GLU A 86 -1.17 -5.48 -21.74
N ALA A 87 -1.42 -6.79 -21.69
CA ALA A 87 -2.55 -7.35 -20.96
C ALA A 87 -2.36 -7.16 -19.45
N LYS A 88 -1.19 -7.54 -18.92
CA LYS A 88 -0.87 -7.36 -17.50
C LYS A 88 -0.81 -5.89 -17.10
N MET A 89 -0.25 -5.04 -17.97
CA MET A 89 -0.18 -3.60 -17.71
C MET A 89 -1.57 -2.95 -17.69
N LYS A 90 -2.43 -3.29 -18.66
CA LYS A 90 -3.82 -2.84 -18.68
C LYS A 90 -4.58 -3.31 -17.44
N GLU A 91 -4.40 -4.57 -17.04
CA GLU A 91 -5.04 -5.10 -15.84
C GLU A 91 -4.60 -4.33 -14.59
N ARG A 92 -3.29 -4.16 -14.36
CA ARG A 92 -2.76 -3.39 -13.23
C ARG A 92 -3.30 -1.96 -13.18
N CYS A 93 -3.29 -1.24 -14.30
CA CYS A 93 -3.72 0.15 -14.35
C CYS A 93 -5.21 0.33 -14.00
N ASN A 94 -6.04 -0.70 -14.24
CA ASN A 94 -7.49 -0.60 -14.09
C ASN A 94 -8.04 -1.38 -12.89
N ILE A 95 -7.22 -2.11 -12.13
CA ILE A 95 -7.75 -3.04 -11.13
C ILE A 95 -8.30 -2.38 -9.86
N ARG A 96 -7.90 -1.14 -9.56
CA ARG A 96 -8.37 -0.44 -8.37
C ARG A 96 -9.86 -0.14 -8.46
N PHE A 97 -10.54 -0.20 -7.31
CA PHE A 97 -11.98 0.05 -7.19
C PHE A 97 -12.91 -0.85 -8.03
N THR A 98 -12.39 -1.90 -8.66
CA THR A 98 -13.20 -2.86 -9.45
C THR A 98 -14.06 -3.77 -8.56
N LYS A 99 -13.64 -4.02 -7.32
CA LYS A 99 -14.38 -4.85 -6.36
C LYS A 99 -15.67 -4.15 -5.89
N PRO A 100 -16.83 -4.83 -5.83
CA PRO A 100 -18.07 -4.24 -5.34
C PRO A 100 -17.95 -3.58 -3.97
N ILE A 101 -17.24 -4.19 -3.01
CA ILE A 101 -17.05 -3.56 -1.69
C ILE A 101 -16.31 -2.22 -1.73
N CYS A 102 -15.48 -1.97 -2.76
CA CYS A 102 -14.74 -0.74 -2.92
C CYS A 102 -15.63 0.36 -3.51
N GLN A 103 -16.59 0.00 -4.37
CA GLN A 103 -17.53 0.93 -5.01
C GLN A 103 -18.51 1.54 -4.01
N SER A 104 -18.81 0.83 -2.92
CA SER A 104 -19.64 1.33 -1.81
C SER A 104 -18.84 1.70 -0.56
N CYS A 105 -17.51 1.73 -0.61
CA CYS A 105 -16.68 1.96 0.57
C CYS A 105 -16.66 3.44 0.96
N ARG A 106 -17.09 3.77 2.18
CA ARG A 106 -17.13 5.15 2.71
C ARG A 106 -15.76 5.86 2.76
N ILE A 107 -14.66 5.11 2.82
CA ILE A 107 -13.31 5.68 2.82
C ILE A 107 -12.61 5.61 1.46
N ALA A 108 -13.31 5.24 0.37
CA ALA A 108 -12.69 5.12 -0.95
C ALA A 108 -11.87 6.36 -1.39
N PRO A 109 -12.36 7.61 -1.20
CA PRO A 109 -11.60 8.81 -1.54
C PRO A 109 -10.32 8.99 -0.72
N LEU A 110 -10.29 8.47 0.51
CA LEU A 110 -9.11 8.54 1.38
C LEU A 110 -8.15 7.37 1.11
N CYS A 111 -8.70 6.19 0.80
CA CYS A 111 -7.97 4.95 0.58
C CYS A 111 -7.23 4.92 -0.76
N GLY A 112 -7.73 5.60 -1.80
CA GLY A 112 -7.08 5.61 -3.12
C GLY A 112 -6.97 4.23 -3.78
N GLY A 113 -7.68 3.22 -3.27
CA GLY A 113 -7.66 1.86 -3.80
C GLY A 113 -6.39 1.09 -3.48
N ALA A 114 -5.65 1.49 -2.42
CA ALA A 114 -4.52 0.75 -1.86
C ALA A 114 -3.50 0.24 -2.90
N CYS A 115 -2.80 -0.86 -2.60
CA CYS A 115 -1.82 -1.48 -3.47
C CYS A 115 -2.48 -2.22 -4.64
N SER A 116 -2.15 -1.84 -5.90
CA SER A 116 -2.67 -2.54 -7.10
C SER A 116 -2.25 -4.01 -7.14
N GLN A 117 -1.06 -4.36 -6.62
CA GLN A 117 -0.61 -5.75 -6.55
C GLN A 117 -1.54 -6.59 -5.64
N ASN A 118 -1.92 -6.07 -4.48
CA ASN A 118 -2.86 -6.76 -3.59
C ASN A 118 -4.22 -6.96 -4.29
N HIS A 119 -4.66 -5.97 -5.08
CA HIS A 119 -5.88 -6.08 -5.88
C HIS A 119 -5.79 -7.20 -6.93
N LEU A 120 -4.69 -7.29 -7.69
CA LEU A 120 -4.46 -8.35 -8.68
C LEU A 120 -4.50 -9.74 -8.04
N GLU A 121 -3.82 -9.91 -6.90
CA GLU A 121 -3.70 -11.21 -6.21
C GLU A 121 -5.00 -11.64 -5.52
N SER A 122 -5.85 -10.69 -5.17
CA SER A 122 -7.12 -10.95 -4.48
C SER A 122 -8.34 -10.73 -5.37
N MET A 123 -8.18 -10.69 -6.69
CA MET A 123 -9.25 -10.37 -7.63
C MET A 123 -10.47 -11.29 -7.51
N LYS A 124 -10.23 -12.57 -7.20
CA LYS A 124 -11.28 -13.58 -7.01
C LYS A 124 -12.12 -13.37 -5.75
N TYR A 125 -11.71 -12.46 -4.86
CA TYR A 125 -12.33 -12.24 -3.57
C TYR A 125 -12.86 -10.81 -3.47
N ASN A 126 -14.10 -10.66 -3.01
CA ASN A 126 -14.71 -9.36 -2.75
C ASN A 126 -14.32 -8.82 -1.35
N ASN A 127 -13.03 -8.79 -1.04
CA ASN A 127 -12.47 -8.37 0.25
C ASN A 127 -11.61 -7.10 0.15
N CYS A 128 -11.46 -6.41 1.28
CA CYS A 128 -10.71 -5.16 1.39
C CYS A 128 -9.22 -5.40 1.10
N ALA A 129 -8.64 -4.67 0.13
CA ALA A 129 -7.23 -4.81 -0.23
C ALA A 129 -6.26 -4.31 0.86
N LEU A 130 -6.74 -3.47 1.78
CA LEU A 130 -6.04 -3.08 3.02
C LEU A 130 -6.19 -4.11 4.14
N LYS A 131 -7.05 -5.11 3.98
CA LYS A 131 -7.35 -6.14 4.99
C LYS A 131 -7.86 -5.57 6.32
N VAL A 132 -8.63 -4.49 6.27
CA VAL A 132 -9.28 -3.87 7.44
C VAL A 132 -10.79 -4.03 7.42
N ASP A 133 -11.37 -4.10 8.61
CA ASP A 133 -12.82 -4.05 8.86
C ASP A 133 -13.32 -2.60 9.02
N GLU A 134 -14.58 -2.41 9.44
CA GLU A 134 -15.13 -1.06 9.63
C GLU A 134 -14.43 -0.27 10.75
N LYS A 135 -14.01 -0.91 11.84
CA LYS A 135 -13.26 -0.24 12.92
C LYS A 135 -11.89 0.20 12.44
N GLY A 136 -11.20 -0.62 11.65
CA GLY A 136 -9.94 -0.26 11.01
C GLY A 136 -10.10 0.92 10.05
N LYS A 137 -11.24 1.03 9.35
CA LYS A 137 -11.55 2.21 8.52
C LYS A 137 -11.74 3.47 9.37
N ASP A 138 -12.41 3.37 10.53
CA ASP A 138 -12.52 4.50 11.47
C ASP A 138 -11.14 4.97 11.94
N LYS A 139 -10.27 4.01 12.29
CA LYS A 139 -8.89 4.32 12.68
C LYS A 139 -8.12 5.05 11.58
N ILE A 140 -8.23 4.63 10.32
CA ILE A 140 -7.60 5.35 9.19
C ILE A 140 -8.07 6.80 9.08
N VAL A 141 -9.38 7.04 9.26
CA VAL A 141 -9.94 8.40 9.22
C VAL A 141 -9.39 9.25 10.37
N LEU A 142 -9.40 8.70 11.59
CA LEU A 142 -8.86 9.38 12.78
C LEU A 142 -7.36 9.66 12.65
N ASP A 143 -6.57 8.66 12.28
CA ASP A 143 -5.11 8.79 12.11
C ASP A 143 -4.81 9.90 11.09
N ARG A 144 -5.53 9.95 9.97
CA ARG A 144 -5.36 11.03 8.98
C ARG A 144 -5.73 12.39 9.58
N PHE A 145 -6.82 12.50 10.33
CA PHE A 145 -7.18 13.76 10.98
C PHE A 145 -6.06 14.23 11.94
N TYR A 146 -5.57 13.35 12.80
CA TYR A 146 -4.53 13.69 13.78
C TYR A 146 -3.20 14.07 13.12
N ASN A 147 -2.78 13.36 12.07
CA ASN A 147 -1.51 13.63 11.39
C ASN A 147 -1.49 14.95 10.61
N PHE A 148 -2.62 15.42 10.07
CA PHE A 148 -2.64 16.62 9.22
C PHE A 148 -3.19 17.87 9.89
N PHE A 149 -3.97 17.75 10.97
CA PHE A 149 -4.70 18.88 11.56
C PHE A 149 -4.47 19.09 13.06
N VAL A 150 -3.91 18.10 13.77
CA VAL A 150 -3.71 18.21 15.24
C VAL A 150 -2.24 18.27 15.59
N ARG A 151 -1.41 17.43 14.97
CA ARG A 151 0.04 17.44 15.13
C ARG A 151 0.70 18.54 14.31
#